data_AF-A0A2U0RZZ8-F1
#
_entry.id   AF-A0A2U0RZZ8-F1
#
_cell.length_a   1.000
_cell.length_b   1.000
_cell.length_c   1.000
_cell.angle_alpha   90.00
_cell.angle_beta   90.00
_cell.angle_gamma   90.00
#
_symmetry.space_group_name_H-M   'P 1'
#
loop_
_entity.id
_entity.type
_entity.pdbx_description
1 polymer ?
#
loop_
_entity_poly.entity_id
_entity_poly.type
_entity_poly.pdbx_seq_one_letter_code
_entity_poly.pdbx_strand_id
1 'polypeptide(L)'
;MNRSLRFMSVGFAVVVCGFLFVSLVCAVYEPSVGVKEGDWIEYDIDISGKGSPPPTHDVRWLKIEIVDVQGPTFSANFTVRYANGTMGSAIWNYNFTEGDVRGWTIIPSNLGPGDSFYDYSMHTGNPVNVTIESQEEKTVMGASRTVTYGSDNFRHKTWDKATGVFLHANERFKNVTNKDGWYIEDITVNTQAIATNMWNPQFLGLDTIVFYGVGGAIALVLLIWLVAVALSRTKMIKELKVSSSAKGKLAVITVIVAVLGEIAAMVFVPFYELGLSVSEFNMMLQTFWASFVLMSMWWRSKGNYFVHEITMLIVMCQSLVGFSAVLLMDPMSFSSMAVLANTTTRLVMNFLHVIFSVPALALGTWLVAIWRPDSSTYPAKSRRIAQLTAVLWMLSYAVGALDFLILHTTLFG
;
A
#
# COMPACT_ATOMS: atom_id res chain seq x y z
N MET A 1 32.66 32.99 1.96
CA MET A 1 31.93 31.72 1.70
C MET A 1 32.58 30.62 2.56
N ASN A 2 31.85 30.06 3.53
CA ASN A 2 32.44 29.28 4.63
C ASN A 2 32.94 27.89 4.21
N ARG A 3 34.10 27.47 4.75
CA ARG A 3 34.73 26.16 4.54
C ARG A 3 33.83 24.96 4.92
N SER A 4 32.83 25.16 5.79
CA SER A 4 31.85 24.13 6.16
C SER A 4 30.89 23.75 5.01
N LEU A 5 30.63 24.67 4.08
CA LEU A 5 29.73 24.41 2.95
C LEU A 5 30.37 23.50 1.89
N ARG A 6 31.71 23.51 1.78
CA ARG A 6 32.48 22.68 0.82
C ARG A 6 32.62 21.23 1.27
N PHE A 7 32.64 20.96 2.57
CA PHE A 7 32.68 19.59 3.11
C PHE A 7 31.34 18.85 2.97
N MET A 8 30.21 19.56 3.12
CA MET A 8 28.88 18.96 2.90
C MET A 8 28.64 18.60 1.43
N SER A 9 29.07 19.44 0.48
CA SER A 9 28.89 19.16 -0.95
C SER A 9 29.72 17.98 -1.48
N VAL A 10 30.93 17.77 -0.93
CA VAL A 10 31.80 16.64 -1.32
C VAL A 10 31.37 15.34 -0.62
N GLY A 11 30.92 15.41 0.64
CA GLY A 11 30.32 14.26 1.33
C GLY A 11 29.02 13.79 0.67
N PHE A 12 28.17 14.72 0.22
CA PHE A 12 26.95 14.40 -0.52
C PHE A 12 27.24 13.74 -1.86
N ALA A 13 28.23 14.21 -2.61
CA ALA A 13 28.61 13.60 -3.90
C ALA A 13 29.24 12.20 -3.75
N VAL A 14 30.00 11.94 -2.69
CA VAL A 14 30.63 10.63 -2.43
C VAL A 14 29.59 9.59 -1.95
N VAL A 15 28.61 10.01 -1.16
CA VAL A 15 27.48 9.14 -0.76
C VAL A 15 26.59 8.84 -1.98
N VAL A 16 26.27 9.84 -2.80
CA VAL A 16 25.46 9.67 -4.02
C VAL A 16 26.17 8.79 -5.07
N CYS A 17 27.48 8.93 -5.27
CA CYS A 17 28.24 8.08 -6.21
C CYS A 17 28.54 6.67 -5.65
N GLY A 18 28.63 6.49 -4.33
CA GLY A 18 28.79 5.18 -3.70
C GLY A 18 27.55 4.30 -3.79
N PHE A 19 26.35 4.89 -3.84
CA PHE A 19 25.08 4.16 -3.96
C PHE A 19 24.72 3.73 -5.38
N LEU A 20 25.33 4.34 -6.42
CA LEU A 20 25.07 4.00 -7.81
C LEU A 20 25.80 2.72 -8.30
N PHE A 21 26.71 2.15 -7.51
CA PHE A 21 27.58 1.05 -7.96
C PHE A 21 27.26 -0.33 -7.36
N VAL A 22 26.23 -0.48 -6.50
CA VAL A 22 26.01 -1.73 -5.73
C VAL A 22 24.77 -2.55 -6.16
N SER A 23 23.84 -2.02 -6.95
CA SER A 23 22.56 -2.72 -7.21
C SER A 23 22.53 -3.54 -8.51
N LEU A 24 23.50 -4.43 -8.71
CA LEU A 24 23.38 -5.50 -9.71
C LEU A 24 23.61 -6.85 -9.01
N VAL A 25 22.65 -7.25 -8.18
CA VAL A 25 22.57 -8.62 -7.68
C VAL A 25 21.28 -9.21 -8.21
N CYS A 26 21.44 -10.22 -9.08
CA CYS A 26 20.35 -11.05 -9.56
C CYS A 26 19.66 -11.71 -8.36
N ALA A 27 18.52 -11.18 -7.94
CA ALA A 27 17.62 -11.91 -7.06
C ALA A 27 17.03 -13.07 -7.88
N VAL A 28 17.35 -14.30 -7.47
CA VAL A 28 16.62 -15.48 -7.95
C VAL A 28 15.20 -15.35 -7.39
N TYR A 29 14.24 -15.09 -8.27
CA TYR A 29 12.84 -14.89 -7.89
C TYR A 29 12.23 -16.25 -7.53
N GLU A 30 11.98 -16.49 -6.25
CA GLU A 30 11.14 -17.62 -5.84
C GLU A 30 9.69 -17.35 -6.24
N PRO A 31 8.96 -18.33 -6.82
CA PRO A 31 7.55 -18.17 -7.14
C PRO A 31 6.75 -17.79 -5.89
N SER A 32 5.97 -16.72 -5.98
CA SER A 32 5.20 -16.20 -4.84
C SER A 32 3.73 -16.62 -4.90
N VAL A 33 3.16 -16.99 -3.76
CA VAL A 33 1.72 -17.26 -3.60
C VAL A 33 1.02 -15.94 -3.24
N GLY A 34 0.05 -15.52 -4.05
CA GLY A 34 -0.63 -14.23 -3.89
C GLY A 34 -1.91 -14.29 -3.04
N VAL A 35 -2.20 -15.43 -2.42
CA VAL A 35 -3.38 -15.69 -1.59
C VAL A 35 -2.98 -16.08 -0.18
N LYS A 36 -3.91 -15.95 0.77
CA LYS A 36 -3.74 -16.34 2.18
C LYS A 36 -4.83 -17.32 2.62
N GLU A 37 -4.60 -18.00 3.74
CA GLU A 37 -5.61 -18.84 4.38
C GLU A 37 -6.93 -18.08 4.59
N GLY A 38 -8.06 -18.72 4.26
CA GLY A 38 -9.40 -18.14 4.34
C GLY A 38 -9.82 -17.29 3.13
N ASP A 39 -8.92 -17.02 2.19
CA ASP A 39 -9.30 -16.45 0.90
C ASP A 39 -10.17 -17.43 0.11
N TRP A 40 -11.18 -16.94 -0.59
CA TRP A 40 -12.05 -17.73 -1.44
C TRP A 40 -12.57 -16.96 -2.64
N ILE A 41 -12.94 -17.71 -3.68
CA ILE A 41 -13.56 -17.21 -4.90
C ILE A 41 -14.60 -18.22 -5.42
N GLU A 42 -15.69 -17.69 -5.96
CA GLU A 42 -16.79 -18.47 -6.54
C GLU A 42 -16.92 -18.20 -8.04
N TYR A 43 -17.34 -19.23 -8.76
CA TYR A 43 -17.47 -19.24 -10.20
C TYR A 43 -18.83 -19.76 -10.63
N ASP A 44 -19.36 -19.15 -11.68
CA ASP A 44 -20.44 -19.70 -12.49
C ASP A 44 -19.85 -20.41 -13.71
N ILE A 45 -20.40 -21.58 -14.05
CA ILE A 45 -19.91 -22.41 -15.15
C ILE A 45 -21.06 -22.70 -16.12
N ASP A 46 -20.94 -22.14 -17.32
CA ASP A 46 -21.83 -22.44 -18.44
C ASP A 46 -21.19 -23.44 -19.40
N ILE A 47 -21.95 -24.47 -19.76
CA ILE A 47 -21.53 -25.52 -20.69
C ILE A 47 -22.55 -25.56 -21.82
N SER A 48 -22.09 -25.26 -23.02
CA SER A 48 -22.89 -25.22 -24.25
C SER A 48 -22.25 -26.06 -25.37
N GLY A 49 -22.99 -26.33 -26.44
CA GLY A 49 -22.49 -27.04 -27.63
C GLY A 49 -23.19 -28.37 -27.90
N LYS A 50 -22.51 -29.27 -28.63
CA LYS A 50 -22.97 -30.62 -28.98
C LYS A 50 -22.20 -31.68 -28.21
N GLY A 51 -22.95 -32.63 -27.64
CA GLY A 51 -22.43 -33.63 -26.71
C GLY A 51 -22.70 -33.25 -25.25
N SER A 52 -22.14 -34.02 -24.33
CA SER A 52 -22.26 -33.80 -22.89
C SER A 52 -20.90 -33.98 -22.23
N PRO A 53 -20.54 -33.20 -21.21
CA PRO A 53 -19.38 -33.51 -20.39
C PRO A 53 -19.59 -34.84 -19.65
N PRO A 54 -18.51 -35.53 -19.22
CA PRO A 54 -18.63 -36.63 -18.28
C PRO A 54 -19.42 -36.21 -17.03
N PRO A 55 -20.18 -37.09 -16.37
CA PRO A 55 -20.98 -36.73 -15.19
C PRO A 55 -20.15 -36.07 -14.06
N THR A 56 -18.88 -36.45 -13.93
CA THR A 56 -17.93 -35.89 -12.95
C THR A 56 -17.45 -34.48 -13.30
N HIS A 57 -17.73 -33.99 -14.51
CA HIS A 57 -17.30 -32.69 -15.03
C HIS A 57 -18.50 -31.80 -15.44
N ASP A 58 -19.75 -32.27 -15.27
CA ASP A 58 -20.96 -31.46 -15.49
C ASP A 58 -21.21 -30.50 -14.31
N VAL A 59 -20.22 -29.64 -14.05
CA VAL A 59 -20.20 -28.67 -12.96
C VAL A 59 -20.86 -27.38 -13.42
N ARG A 60 -21.71 -26.80 -12.57
CA ARG A 60 -22.42 -25.53 -12.83
C ARG A 60 -21.97 -24.40 -11.91
N TRP A 61 -21.39 -24.73 -10.77
CA TRP A 61 -20.83 -23.76 -9.85
C TRP A 61 -19.62 -24.36 -9.15
N LEU A 62 -18.63 -23.53 -8.87
CA LEU A 62 -17.39 -23.91 -8.19
C LEU A 62 -17.04 -22.84 -7.16
N LYS A 63 -16.60 -23.26 -5.97
CA LYS A 63 -15.92 -22.44 -5.00
C LYS A 63 -14.54 -23.01 -4.72
N ILE A 64 -13.54 -22.12 -4.71
CA ILE A 64 -12.18 -22.42 -4.28
C ILE A 64 -11.94 -21.65 -2.98
N GLU A 65 -11.47 -22.33 -1.94
CA GLU A 65 -11.15 -21.75 -0.64
C GLU A 65 -9.74 -22.18 -0.22
N ILE A 66 -8.89 -21.22 0.11
CA ILE A 66 -7.50 -21.47 0.50
C ILE A 66 -7.47 -21.94 1.95
N VAL A 67 -6.86 -23.10 2.18
CA VAL A 67 -6.87 -23.79 3.48
C VAL A 67 -5.58 -23.57 4.25
N ASP A 68 -4.43 -23.59 3.58
CA ASP A 68 -3.12 -23.44 4.21
C ASP A 68 -2.10 -22.92 3.18
N VAL A 69 -1.17 -22.07 3.61
CA VAL A 69 -0.13 -21.45 2.75
C VAL A 69 1.23 -21.51 3.46
N GLN A 70 2.20 -22.16 2.82
CA GLN A 70 3.56 -22.35 3.32
C GLN A 70 4.59 -22.11 2.19
N GLY A 71 5.11 -20.89 2.09
CA GLY A 71 6.05 -20.51 1.03
C GLY A 71 5.43 -20.66 -0.37
N PRO A 72 6.07 -21.39 -1.31
CA PRO A 72 5.51 -21.65 -2.65
C PRO A 72 4.50 -22.81 -2.69
N THR A 73 4.19 -23.42 -1.53
CA THR A 73 3.26 -24.54 -1.40
C THR A 73 2.00 -24.11 -0.65
N PHE A 74 0.84 -24.59 -1.09
CA PHE A 74 -0.43 -24.29 -0.43
C PHE A 74 -1.47 -25.34 -0.77
N SER A 75 -2.61 -25.32 -0.09
CA SER A 75 -3.75 -26.19 -0.39
C SER A 75 -5.04 -25.39 -0.51
N ALA A 76 -5.96 -25.88 -1.34
CA ALA A 76 -7.26 -25.26 -1.54
C ALA A 76 -8.37 -26.32 -1.57
N ASN A 77 -9.48 -26.03 -0.92
CA ASN A 77 -10.69 -26.83 -0.95
C ASN A 77 -11.56 -26.39 -2.14
N PHE A 78 -11.82 -27.33 -3.04
CA PHE A 78 -12.70 -27.17 -4.19
C PHE A 78 -14.06 -27.73 -3.81
N THR A 79 -15.08 -26.87 -3.79
CA THR A 79 -16.47 -27.28 -3.61
C THR A 79 -17.23 -27.04 -4.91
N VAL A 80 -17.85 -28.07 -5.45
CA VAL A 80 -18.55 -28.01 -6.74
C VAL A 80 -20.03 -28.32 -6.58
N ARG A 81 -20.86 -27.72 -7.44
CA ARG A 81 -22.25 -28.10 -7.65
C ARG A 81 -22.42 -28.63 -9.06
N TYR A 82 -22.92 -29.85 -9.18
CA TYR A 82 -23.18 -30.50 -10.45
C TYR A 82 -24.55 -30.09 -11.03
N ALA A 83 -24.76 -30.33 -12.33
CA ALA A 83 -26.03 -30.04 -13.01
C ALA A 83 -27.23 -30.78 -12.40
N ASN A 84 -27.00 -31.94 -11.78
CA ASN A 84 -28.04 -32.70 -11.07
C ASN A 84 -28.35 -32.15 -9.65
N GLY A 85 -27.73 -31.04 -9.25
CA GLY A 85 -27.92 -30.38 -7.96
C GLY A 85 -27.10 -30.97 -6.80
N THR A 86 -26.35 -32.04 -7.02
CA THR A 86 -25.47 -32.61 -5.98
C THR A 86 -24.24 -31.74 -5.75
N MET A 87 -23.68 -31.83 -4.54
CA MET A 87 -22.46 -31.12 -4.15
C MET A 87 -21.33 -32.11 -3.96
N GLY A 88 -20.11 -31.73 -4.31
CA GLY A 88 -18.89 -32.48 -4.03
C GLY A 88 -17.79 -31.57 -3.50
N SER A 89 -16.82 -32.13 -2.76
CA SER A 89 -15.66 -31.37 -2.29
C SER A 89 -14.37 -32.18 -2.33
N ALA A 90 -13.25 -31.52 -2.62
CA ALA A 90 -11.92 -32.12 -2.57
C ALA A 90 -10.84 -31.07 -2.25
N ILE A 91 -9.83 -31.45 -1.48
CA ILE A 91 -8.66 -30.60 -1.21
C ILE A 91 -7.57 -30.91 -2.22
N TRP A 92 -7.09 -29.87 -2.89
CA TRP A 92 -6.01 -29.94 -3.87
C TRP A 92 -4.78 -29.24 -3.31
N ASN A 93 -3.62 -29.86 -3.51
CA ASN A 93 -2.34 -29.30 -3.10
C ASN A 93 -1.66 -28.63 -4.31
N TYR A 94 -0.93 -27.56 -4.05
CA TYR A 94 -0.18 -26.79 -5.02
C TYR A 94 1.27 -26.69 -4.58
N ASN A 95 2.17 -26.70 -5.55
CA ASN A 95 3.59 -26.51 -5.35
C ASN A 95 4.17 -25.84 -6.60
N PHE A 96 4.36 -24.53 -6.55
CA PHE A 96 4.85 -23.78 -7.70
C PHE A 96 6.29 -24.10 -8.08
N THR A 97 7.10 -24.59 -7.14
CA THR A 97 8.48 -25.04 -7.42
C THR A 97 8.48 -26.34 -8.22
N GLU A 98 7.52 -27.23 -7.98
CA GLU A 98 7.35 -28.48 -8.71
C GLU A 98 6.45 -28.36 -9.94
N GLY A 99 5.86 -27.17 -10.18
CA GLY A 99 4.96 -26.90 -11.29
C GLY A 99 3.56 -27.46 -11.11
N ASP A 100 3.13 -27.74 -9.88
CA ASP A 100 1.78 -28.20 -9.59
C ASP A 100 0.82 -27.00 -9.49
N VAL A 101 0.30 -26.59 -10.65
CA VAL A 101 -0.63 -25.45 -10.84
C VAL A 101 -2.06 -25.88 -11.17
N ARG A 102 -2.36 -27.18 -11.05
CA ARG A 102 -3.71 -27.78 -11.19
C ARG A 102 -4.56 -27.27 -12.36
N GLY A 103 -4.00 -27.28 -13.56
CA GLY A 103 -4.72 -26.80 -14.75
C GLY A 103 -4.81 -25.29 -14.83
N TRP A 104 -3.87 -24.59 -14.19
CA TRP A 104 -3.76 -23.14 -14.11
C TRP A 104 -4.95 -22.48 -13.40
N THR A 105 -5.53 -23.13 -12.41
CA THR A 105 -6.55 -22.49 -11.55
C THR A 105 -5.92 -21.38 -10.70
N ILE A 106 -4.69 -21.60 -10.23
CA ILE A 106 -3.92 -20.61 -9.49
C ILE A 106 -2.48 -20.73 -9.98
N ILE A 107 -1.90 -19.60 -10.36
CA ILE A 107 -0.53 -19.47 -10.86
C ILE A 107 0.31 -18.61 -9.90
N PRO A 108 1.65 -18.57 -10.03
CA PRO A 108 2.45 -17.63 -9.26
C PRO A 108 1.96 -16.19 -9.43
N SER A 109 1.96 -15.45 -8.34
CA SER A 109 1.50 -14.07 -8.35
C SER A 109 2.50 -13.13 -9.01
N ASN A 110 2.02 -11.95 -9.38
CA ASN A 110 2.78 -10.82 -9.93
C ASN A 110 3.43 -11.04 -11.29
N LEU A 111 3.11 -12.12 -12.00
CA LEU A 111 3.61 -12.37 -13.35
C LEU A 111 3.05 -11.31 -14.33
N GLY A 112 3.93 -10.69 -15.11
CA GLY A 112 3.59 -9.76 -16.19
C GLY A 112 3.99 -10.30 -17.57
N PRO A 113 3.71 -9.55 -18.65
CA PRO A 113 4.01 -9.97 -20.01
C PRO A 113 5.49 -10.37 -20.18
N GLY A 114 5.72 -11.55 -20.75
CA GLY A 114 7.06 -12.13 -20.94
C GLY A 114 7.55 -13.00 -19.78
N ASP A 115 6.97 -12.85 -18.58
CA ASP A 115 7.23 -13.79 -17.48
C ASP A 115 6.64 -15.16 -17.81
N SER A 116 7.21 -16.21 -17.23
CA SER A 116 6.72 -17.58 -17.43
C SER A 116 6.65 -18.34 -16.10
N PHE A 117 5.73 -19.29 -16.03
CA PHE A 117 5.66 -20.25 -14.93
C PHE A 117 5.71 -21.68 -15.46
N TYR A 118 6.15 -22.59 -14.59
CA TYR A 118 6.32 -24.00 -14.89
C TYR A 118 5.02 -24.76 -14.56
N ASP A 119 4.53 -25.56 -15.51
CA ASP A 119 3.40 -26.48 -15.35
C ASP A 119 3.86 -27.91 -15.63
N TYR A 120 3.89 -28.73 -14.58
CA TYR A 120 4.06 -30.17 -14.72
C TYR A 120 2.68 -30.81 -14.91
N SER A 121 2.23 -30.83 -16.16
CA SER A 121 0.89 -31.30 -16.50
C SER A 121 0.71 -32.77 -16.11
N MET A 122 -0.10 -33.05 -15.10
CA MET A 122 -0.42 -34.41 -14.66
C MET A 122 -1.11 -35.24 -15.75
N HIS A 123 -1.70 -34.59 -16.76
CA HIS A 123 -2.40 -35.26 -17.85
C HIS A 123 -1.47 -35.73 -18.97
N THR A 124 -0.41 -34.96 -19.27
CA THR A 124 0.53 -35.29 -20.34
C THR A 124 1.84 -35.87 -19.82
N GLY A 125 2.16 -35.67 -18.54
CA GLY A 125 3.45 -36.00 -17.92
C GLY A 125 4.62 -35.15 -18.45
N ASN A 126 4.34 -34.19 -19.33
CA ASN A 126 5.35 -33.36 -19.98
C ASN A 126 5.37 -31.97 -19.36
N PRO A 127 6.55 -31.46 -18.97
CA PRO A 127 6.69 -30.10 -18.49
C PRO A 127 6.41 -29.09 -19.60
N VAL A 128 5.68 -28.02 -19.25
CA VAL A 128 5.44 -26.89 -20.13
C VAL A 128 5.75 -25.60 -19.38
N ASN A 129 6.46 -24.68 -20.02
CA ASN A 129 6.58 -23.31 -19.55
C ASN A 129 5.49 -22.47 -20.21
N VAL A 130 4.65 -21.85 -19.40
CA VAL A 130 3.54 -21.01 -19.85
C VAL A 130 3.98 -19.57 -19.71
N THR A 131 3.98 -18.83 -20.81
CA THR A 131 4.37 -17.42 -20.86
C THR A 131 3.14 -16.52 -20.77
N ILE A 132 3.20 -15.47 -19.95
CA ILE A 132 2.18 -14.45 -19.90
C ILE A 132 2.27 -13.60 -21.17
N GLU A 133 1.18 -13.55 -21.92
CA GLU A 133 1.12 -12.92 -23.24
C GLU A 133 0.86 -11.41 -23.13
N SER A 134 -0.04 -11.03 -22.23
CA SER A 134 -0.45 -9.63 -22.06
C SER A 134 -1.03 -9.39 -20.66
N GLN A 135 -1.27 -8.13 -20.34
CA GLN A 135 -2.00 -7.70 -19.14
C GLN A 135 -2.85 -6.47 -19.47
N GLU A 136 -3.93 -6.26 -18.73
CA GLU A 136 -4.74 -5.04 -18.80
C GLU A 136 -5.31 -4.70 -17.41
N GLU A 137 -5.78 -3.47 -17.22
CA GLU A 137 -6.59 -3.12 -16.06
C GLU A 137 -8.07 -3.34 -16.33
N LYS A 138 -8.77 -3.97 -15.39
CA LYS A 138 -10.19 -4.30 -15.50
C LYS A 138 -10.88 -4.17 -14.15
N THR A 139 -12.14 -3.72 -14.18
CA THR A 139 -13.00 -3.81 -12.99
C THR A 139 -13.49 -5.25 -12.83
N VAL A 140 -13.06 -5.92 -11.76
CA VAL A 140 -13.42 -7.31 -11.44
C VAL A 140 -14.12 -7.33 -10.09
N MET A 141 -15.40 -7.72 -10.09
CA MET A 141 -16.24 -7.78 -8.87
C MET A 141 -16.20 -6.47 -8.06
N GLY A 142 -16.19 -5.32 -8.74
CA GLY A 142 -16.23 -3.98 -8.15
C GLY A 142 -14.87 -3.39 -7.73
N ALA A 143 -13.75 -4.09 -7.95
CA ALA A 143 -12.41 -3.58 -7.69
C ALA A 143 -11.65 -3.35 -9.00
N SER A 144 -10.79 -2.32 -9.07
CA SER A 144 -9.84 -2.19 -10.19
C SER A 144 -8.70 -3.17 -9.99
N ARG A 145 -8.50 -4.07 -10.94
CA ARG A 145 -7.49 -5.15 -10.89
C ARG A 145 -6.67 -5.16 -12.16
N THR A 146 -5.37 -5.39 -12.04
CA THR A 146 -4.55 -5.77 -13.20
C THR A 146 -4.77 -7.26 -13.45
N VAL A 147 -5.24 -7.61 -14.64
CA VAL A 147 -5.46 -8.99 -15.06
C VAL A 147 -4.41 -9.39 -16.10
N THR A 148 -3.92 -10.62 -16.02
CA THR A 148 -2.91 -11.17 -16.92
C THR A 148 -3.49 -12.30 -17.76
N TYR A 149 -2.96 -12.45 -18.97
CA TYR A 149 -3.47 -13.35 -19.99
C TYR A 149 -2.42 -14.38 -20.39
N GLY A 150 -2.87 -15.59 -20.64
CA GLY A 150 -2.03 -16.66 -21.16
C GLY A 150 -2.89 -17.75 -21.78
N SER A 151 -2.36 -18.37 -22.83
CA SER A 151 -3.06 -19.42 -23.54
C SER A 151 -2.17 -20.56 -24.00
N ASP A 152 -2.80 -21.69 -24.28
CA ASP A 152 -2.26 -22.74 -25.14
C ASP A 152 -3.30 -23.13 -26.20
N ASN A 153 -3.06 -24.24 -26.90
CA ASN A 153 -3.96 -24.74 -27.95
C ASN A 153 -5.37 -25.12 -27.45
N PHE A 154 -5.58 -25.22 -26.13
CA PHE A 154 -6.82 -25.70 -25.51
C PHE A 154 -7.45 -24.69 -24.55
N ARG A 155 -6.63 -23.88 -23.88
CA ARG A 155 -7.00 -23.05 -22.73
C ARG A 155 -6.71 -21.59 -23.04
N HIS A 156 -7.72 -20.75 -22.87
CA HIS A 156 -7.55 -19.30 -22.81
C HIS A 156 -8.00 -18.84 -21.43
N LYS A 157 -7.05 -18.39 -20.62
CA LYS A 157 -7.31 -18.04 -19.22
C LYS A 157 -6.83 -16.63 -18.90
N THR A 158 -7.50 -16.07 -17.91
CA THR A 158 -7.19 -14.77 -17.32
C THR A 158 -7.02 -14.95 -15.82
N TRP A 159 -6.03 -14.29 -15.25
CA TRP A 159 -5.76 -14.31 -13.82
C TRP A 159 -5.71 -12.91 -13.26
N ASP A 160 -6.10 -12.76 -12.00
CA ASP A 160 -5.79 -11.57 -11.24
C ASP A 160 -4.28 -11.55 -10.96
N LYS A 161 -3.57 -10.51 -11.39
CA LYS A 161 -2.10 -10.46 -11.30
C LYS A 161 -1.61 -10.57 -9.86
N ALA A 162 -2.26 -9.86 -8.92
CA ALA A 162 -1.78 -9.78 -7.54
C ALA A 162 -1.97 -11.10 -6.78
N THR A 163 -3.03 -11.85 -7.07
CA THR A 163 -3.32 -13.13 -6.38
C THR A 163 -2.86 -14.36 -7.16
N GLY A 164 -2.76 -14.27 -8.49
CA GLY A 164 -2.54 -15.40 -9.38
C GLY A 164 -3.78 -16.28 -9.58
N VAL A 165 -4.93 -15.91 -9.03
CA VAL A 165 -6.17 -16.69 -9.11
C VAL A 165 -6.88 -16.45 -10.43
N PHE A 166 -7.36 -17.52 -11.06
CA PHE A 166 -8.05 -17.41 -12.35
C PHE A 166 -9.39 -16.68 -12.19
N LEU A 167 -9.74 -15.84 -13.17
CA LEU A 167 -10.95 -15.01 -13.17
C LEU A 167 -11.95 -15.44 -14.22
N HIS A 168 -11.46 -15.79 -15.40
CA HIS A 168 -12.27 -16.19 -16.55
C HIS A 168 -11.49 -17.18 -17.40
N ALA A 169 -12.15 -18.25 -17.81
CA ALA A 169 -11.69 -19.18 -18.82
C ALA A 169 -12.78 -19.43 -19.88
N ASN A 170 -12.37 -19.56 -21.13
CA ASN A 170 -13.23 -20.04 -22.21
C ASN A 170 -12.51 -21.18 -22.93
N GLU A 171 -12.98 -22.41 -22.68
CA GLU A 171 -12.32 -23.64 -23.14
C GLU A 171 -13.24 -24.37 -24.11
N ARG A 172 -12.72 -24.71 -25.30
CA ARG A 172 -13.47 -25.44 -26.32
C ARG A 172 -12.88 -26.82 -26.55
N PHE A 173 -13.68 -27.84 -26.31
CA PHE A 173 -13.29 -29.23 -26.52
C PHE A 173 -14.02 -29.77 -27.75
N LYS A 174 -13.26 -30.16 -28.77
CA LYS A 174 -13.80 -30.67 -30.02
C LYS A 174 -13.14 -31.96 -30.43
N ASN A 175 -13.94 -32.99 -30.69
CA ASN A 175 -13.49 -34.33 -31.05
C ASN A 175 -12.48 -34.92 -30.06
N VAL A 176 -12.72 -34.73 -28.76
CA VAL A 176 -11.81 -35.20 -27.70
C VAL A 176 -12.44 -36.40 -27.00
N THR A 177 -11.68 -37.50 -26.87
CA THR A 177 -12.05 -38.60 -25.99
C THR A 177 -11.20 -38.51 -24.73
N ASN A 178 -11.82 -38.45 -23.56
CA ASN A 178 -11.08 -38.42 -22.31
C ASN A 178 -10.47 -39.81 -22.00
N LYS A 179 -9.64 -39.89 -20.95
CA LYS A 179 -8.99 -41.15 -20.52
C LYS A 179 -9.96 -42.27 -20.16
N ASP A 180 -11.20 -41.93 -19.83
CA ASP A 180 -12.25 -42.88 -19.42
C ASP A 180 -13.12 -43.32 -20.62
N GLY A 181 -12.76 -42.94 -21.85
CA GLY A 181 -13.47 -43.31 -23.08
C GLY A 181 -14.70 -42.44 -23.40
N TRP A 182 -14.91 -41.34 -22.67
CA TRP A 182 -16.03 -40.43 -22.91
C TRP A 182 -15.70 -39.48 -24.07
N TYR A 183 -16.48 -39.58 -25.15
CA TYR A 183 -16.32 -38.77 -26.34
C TYR A 183 -17.07 -37.43 -26.23
N ILE A 184 -16.38 -36.34 -26.54
CA ILE A 184 -16.87 -34.97 -26.57
C ILE A 184 -16.85 -34.50 -28.02
N GLU A 185 -18.04 -34.26 -28.58
CA GLU A 185 -18.19 -33.81 -29.97
C GLU A 185 -17.71 -32.36 -30.14
N ASP A 186 -18.37 -31.39 -29.52
CA ASP A 186 -18.00 -29.96 -29.58
C ASP A 186 -18.67 -29.20 -28.44
N ILE A 187 -18.03 -29.11 -27.27
CA ILE A 187 -18.53 -28.33 -26.13
C ILE A 187 -17.66 -27.11 -25.88
N THR A 188 -18.29 -26.04 -25.40
CA THR A 188 -17.63 -24.84 -24.89
C THR A 188 -17.96 -24.69 -23.42
N VAL A 189 -16.93 -24.57 -22.59
CA VAL A 189 -17.03 -24.36 -21.14
C VAL A 189 -16.58 -22.93 -20.85
N ASN A 190 -17.52 -22.10 -20.41
CA ASN A 190 -17.26 -20.74 -19.99
C ASN A 190 -17.32 -20.68 -18.46
N THR A 191 -16.20 -20.36 -17.83
CA THR A 191 -16.09 -20.24 -16.36
C THR A 191 -15.82 -18.80 -15.99
N GLN A 192 -16.66 -18.20 -15.14
CA GLN A 192 -16.56 -16.80 -14.77
C GLN A 192 -16.61 -16.62 -13.26
N ALA A 193 -15.67 -15.86 -12.70
CA ALA A 193 -15.70 -15.47 -11.29
C ALA A 193 -16.90 -14.53 -11.00
N ILE A 194 -17.64 -14.84 -9.94
CA ILE A 194 -18.87 -14.11 -9.57
C ILE A 194 -18.83 -13.50 -8.17
N ALA A 195 -18.04 -14.05 -7.25
CA ALA A 195 -17.88 -13.51 -5.90
C ALA A 195 -16.50 -13.88 -5.32
N THR A 196 -15.99 -13.06 -4.40
CA THR A 196 -14.72 -13.29 -3.71
C THR A 196 -14.66 -12.50 -2.40
N ASN A 197 -13.81 -12.92 -1.45
CA ASN A 197 -13.39 -12.09 -0.31
C ASN A 197 -11.92 -11.62 -0.41
N MET A 198 -11.21 -11.97 -1.48
CA MET A 198 -9.78 -11.66 -1.64
C MET A 198 -9.52 -10.17 -1.82
N TRP A 199 -10.51 -9.43 -2.31
CA TRP A 199 -10.47 -7.98 -2.44
C TRP A 199 -11.85 -7.39 -2.22
N ASN A 200 -11.87 -6.13 -1.77
CA ASN A 200 -13.11 -5.37 -1.60
C ASN A 200 -13.37 -4.50 -2.82
N PRO A 201 -14.65 -4.18 -3.11
CA PRO A 201 -14.99 -3.12 -4.05
C PRO A 201 -14.24 -1.82 -3.70
N GLN A 202 -13.71 -1.16 -4.71
CA GLN A 202 -12.94 0.09 -4.54
C GLN A 202 -13.82 1.28 -4.93
N PHE A 203 -13.77 2.35 -4.13
CA PHE A 203 -14.42 3.61 -4.45
C PHE A 203 -13.37 4.61 -4.92
N LEU A 204 -13.48 5.10 -6.17
CA LEU A 204 -12.46 5.94 -6.81
C LEU A 204 -11.07 5.29 -6.88
N GLY A 205 -11.00 3.96 -6.99
CA GLY A 205 -9.73 3.21 -7.04
C GLY A 205 -9.00 3.11 -5.70
N LEU A 206 -9.57 3.65 -4.61
CA LEU A 206 -9.05 3.50 -3.26
C LEU A 206 -9.71 2.30 -2.58
N ASP A 207 -8.93 1.60 -1.75
CA ASP A 207 -9.50 0.64 -0.81
C ASP A 207 -10.52 1.34 0.10
N THR A 208 -11.61 0.64 0.40
CA THR A 208 -12.73 1.19 1.15
C THR A 208 -12.30 1.68 2.54
N ILE A 209 -11.41 0.95 3.22
CA ILE A 209 -10.89 1.32 4.54
C ILE A 209 -10.04 2.59 4.42
N VAL A 210 -9.20 2.70 3.39
CA VAL A 210 -8.38 3.88 3.13
C VAL A 210 -9.25 5.09 2.84
N PHE A 211 -10.28 4.94 2.00
CA PHE A 211 -11.21 6.01 1.68
C PHE A 211 -11.89 6.57 2.93
N TYR A 212 -12.42 5.69 3.80
CA TYR A 212 -13.02 6.11 5.06
C TYR A 212 -11.99 6.63 6.08
N GLY A 213 -10.79 6.06 6.11
CA GLY A 213 -9.69 6.52 6.98
C GLY A 213 -9.26 7.95 6.65
N VAL A 214 -8.99 8.23 5.37
CA VAL A 214 -8.65 9.57 4.89
C VAL A 214 -9.82 10.53 5.10
N GLY A 215 -11.05 10.14 4.76
CA GLY A 215 -12.25 10.94 4.99
C GLY A 215 -12.47 11.29 6.46
N GLY A 216 -12.29 10.31 7.35
CA GLY A 216 -12.37 10.48 8.80
C GLY A 216 -11.29 11.39 9.36
N ALA A 217 -10.04 11.25 8.90
CA ALA A 217 -8.93 12.11 9.29
C ALA A 217 -9.19 13.57 8.89
N ILE A 218 -9.67 13.81 7.66
CA ILE A 218 -10.04 15.16 7.18
C ILE A 218 -11.17 15.74 8.03
N ALA A 219 -12.22 14.95 8.31
CA ALA A 219 -13.34 15.39 9.13
C ALA A 219 -12.90 15.76 10.56
N LEU A 220 -12.01 14.97 11.17
CA LEU A 220 -11.46 15.24 12.49
C LEU A 220 -10.63 16.53 12.51
N VAL A 221 -9.76 16.73 11.52
CA VAL A 221 -8.95 17.96 11.37
C VAL A 221 -9.87 19.18 11.21
N LEU A 222 -10.90 19.09 10.37
CA LEU A 222 -11.89 20.15 10.21
C LEU A 222 -12.65 20.44 11.50
N LEU A 223 -13.02 19.41 12.27
CA LEU A 223 -13.69 19.58 13.56
C LEU A 223 -12.77 20.29 14.57
N ILE A 224 -11.52 19.84 14.71
CA ILE A 224 -10.52 20.49 15.58
C ILE A 224 -10.34 21.96 15.18
N TRP A 225 -10.25 22.22 13.88
CA TRP A 225 -10.14 23.59 13.36
C TRP A 225 -11.38 24.43 13.66
N LEU A 226 -12.59 23.91 13.46
CA LEU A 226 -13.84 24.59 13.77
C LEU A 226 -13.98 24.89 15.27
N VAL A 227 -13.60 23.94 16.14
CA VAL A 227 -13.56 24.14 17.60
C VAL A 227 -12.55 25.23 17.96
N ALA A 228 -11.34 25.19 17.39
CA ALA A 228 -10.32 26.21 17.60
C ALA A 228 -10.80 27.61 17.16
N VAL A 229 -11.47 27.69 16.00
CA VAL A 229 -12.08 28.94 15.51
C VAL A 229 -13.21 29.41 16.43
N ALA A 230 -14.12 28.52 16.85
CA ALA A 230 -15.21 28.86 17.77
C ALA A 230 -14.69 29.36 19.12
N LEU A 231 -13.70 28.69 19.71
CA LEU A 231 -13.03 29.10 20.95
C LEU A 231 -12.30 30.45 20.78
N SER A 232 -11.69 30.69 19.61
CA SER A 232 -11.04 31.97 19.33
C SER A 232 -12.04 33.13 19.20
N ARG A 233 -13.23 32.87 18.65
CA ARG A 233 -14.28 33.88 18.42
C ARG A 233 -15.05 34.23 19.68
N THR A 234 -15.24 33.27 20.59
CA THR A 234 -16.10 33.44 21.77
C THR A 234 -15.56 34.40 22.83
N LYS A 235 -14.39 35.05 22.65
CA LYS A 235 -13.68 35.82 23.70
C LYS A 235 -13.49 35.03 25.02
N MET A 236 -13.80 33.73 25.03
CA MET A 236 -13.71 32.85 26.20
C MET A 236 -12.27 32.50 26.53
N ILE A 237 -11.36 32.60 25.55
CA ILE A 237 -9.94 32.71 25.82
C ILE A 237 -9.69 34.14 26.33
N LYS A 238 -10.21 34.46 27.53
CA LYS A 238 -9.57 35.48 28.37
C LYS A 238 -8.10 35.10 28.39
N GLU A 239 -7.22 36.06 28.12
CA GLU A 239 -5.77 35.85 28.18
C GLU A 239 -5.48 34.98 29.40
N LEU A 240 -5.16 33.71 29.13
CA LEU A 240 -4.79 32.77 30.18
C LEU A 240 -3.49 33.38 30.71
N LYS A 241 -3.60 34.12 31.83
CA LYS A 241 -2.48 34.73 32.53
C LYS A 241 -1.70 33.62 33.23
N VAL A 242 -1.18 32.72 32.42
CA VAL A 242 -0.27 31.67 32.81
C VAL A 242 1.07 32.36 32.99
N SER A 243 1.65 32.23 34.18
CA SER A 243 2.97 32.77 34.46
C SER A 243 3.99 32.24 33.44
N SER A 244 5.03 33.01 33.15
CA SER A 244 6.11 32.61 32.23
C SER A 244 6.71 31.26 32.62
N SER A 245 6.83 30.98 33.93
CA SER A 245 7.25 29.67 34.46
C SER A 245 6.28 28.54 34.13
N ALA A 246 4.96 28.78 34.25
CA ALA A 246 3.95 27.78 33.92
C ALA A 246 3.84 27.52 32.42
N LYS A 247 4.11 28.52 31.55
CA LYS A 247 4.17 28.36 30.09
C LYS A 247 5.24 27.36 29.67
N GLY A 248 6.44 27.46 30.26
CA GLY A 248 7.53 26.51 30.00
C GLY A 248 7.20 25.09 30.45
N LYS A 249 6.64 24.93 31.66
CA LYS A 249 6.19 23.62 32.17
C LYS A 249 5.12 22.99 31.29
N LEU A 250 4.13 23.79 30.86
CA LEU A 250 3.06 23.32 29.97
C LEU A 250 3.63 22.84 28.63
N ALA A 251 4.57 23.58 28.04
CA ALA A 251 5.21 23.16 26.79
C ALA A 251 5.94 21.82 26.94
N VAL A 252 6.72 21.63 28.00
CA VAL A 252 7.43 20.37 28.29
C VAL A 252 6.45 19.21 28.47
N ILE A 253 5.40 19.38 29.29
CA ILE A 253 4.38 18.35 29.50
C ILE A 253 3.70 18.00 28.18
N THR A 254 3.36 19.01 27.37
CA THR A 254 2.69 18.78 26.08
C THR A 254 3.56 17.97 25.12
N VAL A 255 4.88 18.25 25.07
CA VAL A 255 5.82 17.46 24.27
C VAL A 255 5.92 16.02 24.76
N ILE A 256 6.08 15.82 26.08
CA ILE A 256 6.17 14.48 26.66
C ILE A 256 4.91 13.68 26.34
N VAL A 257 3.73 14.27 26.55
CA VAL A 257 2.45 13.61 26.26
C VAL A 257 2.31 13.30 24.77
N ALA A 258 2.68 14.21 23.88
CA ALA A 258 2.63 13.98 22.44
C ALA A 258 3.56 12.84 22.01
N VAL A 259 4.82 12.86 22.45
CA VAL A 259 5.82 11.81 22.13
C VAL A 259 5.41 10.46 22.69
N LEU A 260 4.95 10.40 23.95
CA LEU A 260 4.46 9.15 24.53
C LEU A 260 3.18 8.65 23.85
N GLY A 261 2.28 9.57 23.45
CA GLY A 261 1.08 9.24 22.70
C GLY A 261 1.39 8.61 21.33
N GLU A 262 2.40 9.13 20.64
CA GLU A 262 2.86 8.56 19.36
C GLU A 262 3.51 7.19 19.52
N ILE A 263 4.42 7.04 20.49
CA ILE A 263 5.04 5.75 20.80
C ILE A 263 3.95 4.73 21.17
N ALA A 264 2.99 5.13 22.00
CA ALA A 264 1.87 4.28 22.36
C ALA A 264 1.00 3.93 21.15
N ALA A 265 0.74 4.87 20.24
CA ALA A 265 0.02 4.58 19.00
C ALA A 265 0.77 3.57 18.13
N MET A 266 2.09 3.72 17.97
CA MET A 266 2.91 2.80 17.17
C MET A 266 3.02 1.40 17.80
N VAL A 267 3.04 1.29 19.13
CA VAL A 267 3.22 0.03 19.85
C VAL A 267 1.88 -0.71 20.07
N PHE A 268 0.82 0.02 20.40
CA PHE A 268 -0.45 -0.57 20.85
C PHE A 268 -1.58 -0.49 19.83
N VAL A 269 -1.41 0.24 18.72
CA VAL A 269 -2.38 0.24 17.62
C VAL A 269 -1.79 -0.59 16.47
N PRO A 270 -2.08 -1.90 16.42
CA PRO A 270 -1.64 -2.73 15.31
C PRO A 270 -2.39 -2.31 14.04
N PHE A 271 -1.85 -1.38 13.27
CA PHE A 271 -2.50 -0.86 12.07
C PHE A 271 -2.84 -1.94 11.04
N TYR A 272 -2.13 -3.08 11.08
CA TYR A 272 -2.44 -4.26 10.28
C TYR A 272 -3.79 -4.90 10.65
N GLU A 273 -4.23 -4.83 11.90
CA GLU A 273 -5.56 -5.29 12.32
C GLU A 273 -6.67 -4.38 11.79
N LEU A 274 -6.35 -3.10 11.53
CA LEU A 274 -7.27 -2.16 10.89
C LEU A 274 -7.30 -2.33 9.35
N GLY A 275 -6.55 -3.28 8.80
CA GLY A 275 -6.45 -3.49 7.35
C GLY A 275 -5.71 -2.38 6.61
N LEU A 276 -4.95 -1.55 7.33
CA LEU A 276 -4.18 -0.45 6.74
C LEU A 276 -2.75 -0.90 6.42
N SER A 277 -2.28 -0.56 5.23
CA SER A 277 -0.87 -0.69 4.89
C SER A 277 -0.02 0.38 5.59
N VAL A 278 1.28 0.13 5.72
CA VAL A 278 2.22 1.08 6.34
C VAL A 278 2.25 2.42 5.58
N SER A 279 2.15 2.39 4.24
CA SER A 279 2.14 3.61 3.42
C SER A 279 0.87 4.42 3.60
N GLU A 280 -0.30 3.77 3.72
CA GLU A 280 -1.58 4.44 4.03
C GLU A 280 -1.55 5.12 5.39
N PHE A 281 -1.06 4.41 6.41
CA PHE A 281 -0.91 4.97 7.75
C PHE A 281 0.04 6.18 7.75
N ASN A 282 1.20 6.04 7.10
CA ASN A 282 2.17 7.13 6.96
C ASN A 282 1.56 8.36 6.26
N MET A 283 0.82 8.15 5.16
CA MET A 283 0.09 9.22 4.47
C MET A 283 -0.90 9.94 5.39
N MET A 284 -1.70 9.20 6.15
CA MET A 284 -2.65 9.79 7.11
C MET A 284 -1.94 10.62 8.17
N LEU A 285 -0.83 10.11 8.71
CA LEU A 285 -0.04 10.81 9.72
C LEU A 285 0.60 12.09 9.16
N GLN A 286 1.16 12.04 7.95
CA GLN A 286 1.72 13.22 7.27
C GLN A 286 0.64 14.27 7.01
N THR A 287 -0.56 13.86 6.58
CA THR A 287 -1.72 14.74 6.38
C THR A 287 -2.10 15.45 7.68
N PHE A 288 -2.17 14.69 8.77
CA PHE A 288 -2.47 15.22 10.09
C PHE A 288 -1.43 16.26 10.53
N TRP A 289 -0.12 15.96 10.41
CA TRP A 289 0.93 16.90 10.80
C TRP A 289 0.99 18.15 9.92
N ALA A 290 0.81 18.01 8.60
CA ALA A 290 0.72 19.16 7.69
C ALA A 290 -0.42 20.11 8.09
N SER A 291 -1.57 19.56 8.49
CA SER A 291 -2.68 20.38 8.99
C SER A 291 -2.33 21.15 10.27
N PHE A 292 -1.55 20.54 11.17
CA PHE A 292 -1.06 21.19 12.40
C PHE A 292 -0.08 22.32 12.09
N VAL A 293 0.79 22.17 11.08
CA VAL A 293 1.66 23.26 10.61
C VAL A 293 0.82 24.44 10.11
N LEU A 294 -0.21 24.19 9.31
CA LEU A 294 -1.10 25.26 8.81
C LEU A 294 -1.89 25.93 9.95
N MET A 295 -2.44 25.14 10.88
CA MET A 295 -3.12 25.64 12.08
C MET A 295 -2.19 26.50 12.93
N SER A 296 -0.94 26.06 13.08
CA SER A 296 0.11 26.80 13.79
C SER A 296 0.39 28.16 13.12
N MET A 297 0.49 28.20 11.80
CA MET A 297 0.67 29.45 11.04
C MET A 297 -0.54 30.37 11.15
N TRP A 298 -1.75 29.82 11.22
CA TRP A 298 -2.96 30.61 11.48
C TRP A 298 -2.90 31.28 12.86
N TRP A 299 -2.55 30.56 13.93
CA TRP A 299 -2.37 31.15 15.26
C TRP A 299 -1.31 32.25 15.28
N ARG A 300 -0.19 32.03 14.58
CA ARG A 300 0.85 33.04 14.39
C ARG A 300 0.30 34.31 13.73
N SER A 301 -0.52 34.17 12.68
CA SER A 301 -1.12 35.30 11.97
C SER A 301 -2.07 36.13 12.84
N LYS A 302 -2.65 35.51 13.89
CA LYS A 302 -3.49 36.15 14.90
C LYS A 302 -2.69 36.76 16.07
N GLY A 303 -1.36 36.70 16.02
CA GLY A 303 -0.49 37.18 17.10
C GLY A 303 -0.38 36.23 18.30
N ASN A 304 -0.97 35.02 18.23
CA ASN A 304 -0.86 34.02 19.28
C ASN A 304 0.40 33.18 19.10
N TYR A 305 1.56 33.80 19.37
CA TYR A 305 2.86 33.16 19.21
C TYR A 305 3.06 31.98 20.16
N PHE A 306 2.46 32.00 21.35
CA PHE A 306 2.60 30.87 22.29
C PHE A 306 2.03 29.57 21.73
N VAL A 307 0.80 29.62 21.20
CA VAL A 307 0.14 28.44 20.62
C VAL A 307 0.83 27.98 19.34
N HIS A 308 1.26 28.92 18.48
CA HIS A 308 2.08 28.62 17.31
C HIS A 308 3.32 27.79 17.69
N GLU A 309 4.07 28.22 18.69
CA GLU A 309 5.34 27.59 19.07
C GLU A 309 5.15 26.22 19.71
N ILE A 310 4.17 26.07 20.60
CA ILE A 310 3.83 24.74 21.15
C ILE A 310 3.40 23.79 20.02
N THR A 311 2.57 24.27 19.09
CA THR A 311 2.11 23.43 17.97
C THR A 311 3.27 23.04 17.06
N MET A 312 4.18 23.97 16.73
CA MET A 312 5.38 23.67 15.95
C MET A 312 6.30 22.69 16.69
N LEU A 313 6.50 22.87 17.99
CA LEU A 313 7.31 21.98 18.81
C LEU A 313 6.74 20.55 18.82
N ILE A 314 5.43 20.38 18.95
CA ILE A 314 4.77 19.08 18.81
C ILE A 314 5.08 18.49 17.43
N VAL A 315 4.76 19.21 16.34
CA VAL A 315 5.00 18.72 14.97
C VAL A 315 6.47 18.32 14.76
N MET A 316 7.40 19.12 15.27
CA MET A 316 8.84 18.84 15.15
C MET A 316 9.24 17.57 15.90
N CYS A 317 8.81 17.41 17.15
CA CYS A 317 9.10 16.22 17.93
C CYS A 317 8.51 14.97 17.27
N GLN A 318 7.27 15.06 16.79
CA GLN A 318 6.58 13.93 16.16
C GLN A 318 7.24 13.54 14.84
N SER A 319 7.61 14.53 14.04
CA SER A 319 8.30 14.27 12.77
C SER A 319 9.68 13.66 12.98
N LEU A 320 10.39 14.05 14.04
CA LEU A 320 11.66 13.42 14.42
C LEU A 320 11.44 11.97 14.91
N VAL A 321 10.41 11.71 15.70
CA VAL A 321 10.07 10.36 16.18
C VAL A 321 9.67 9.47 15.00
N GLY A 322 8.71 9.91 14.16
CA GLY A 322 8.30 9.18 12.97
C GLY A 322 9.43 8.92 11.99
N PHE A 323 10.28 9.93 11.71
CA PHE A 323 11.46 9.74 10.87
C PHE A 323 12.47 8.76 11.50
N SER A 324 12.68 8.83 12.81
CA SER A 324 13.54 7.89 13.52
C SER A 324 12.95 6.48 13.53
N ALA A 325 11.64 6.32 13.70
CA ALA A 325 10.96 5.04 13.66
C ALA A 325 11.12 4.37 12.29
N VAL A 326 10.94 5.12 11.19
CA VAL A 326 11.20 4.61 9.84
C VAL A 326 12.67 4.20 9.66
N LEU A 327 13.62 4.99 10.17
CA LEU A 327 15.04 4.66 10.10
C LEU A 327 15.48 3.49 11.00
N LEU A 328 14.79 3.26 12.13
CA LEU A 328 15.16 2.28 13.15
C LEU A 328 14.39 0.96 13.03
N MET A 329 13.16 0.98 12.52
CA MET A 329 12.34 -0.24 12.32
C MET A 329 12.87 -1.11 11.17
N ASP A 330 13.63 -0.54 10.24
CA ASP A 330 14.44 -1.29 9.28
C ASP A 330 15.85 -0.69 9.24
N PRO A 331 16.70 -1.05 10.22
CA PRO A 331 17.91 -0.31 10.57
C PRO A 331 18.95 -0.38 9.44
N MET A 332 18.83 0.52 8.45
CA MET A 332 19.71 0.64 7.26
C MET A 332 20.35 -0.69 6.84
N SER A 333 19.55 -1.74 6.80
CA SER A 333 19.97 -2.98 6.18
C SER A 333 20.13 -2.65 4.70
N PHE A 334 21.19 -3.15 4.04
CA PHE A 334 21.41 -2.86 2.61
C PHE A 334 20.20 -3.25 1.73
N SER A 335 19.27 -4.06 2.25
CA SER A 335 18.00 -4.40 1.62
C SER A 335 16.97 -3.26 1.62
N SER A 336 16.95 -2.36 2.61
CA SER A 336 15.96 -1.27 2.67
C SER A 336 16.20 -0.20 1.60
N MET A 337 17.47 0.12 1.34
CA MET A 337 17.86 0.97 0.21
C MET A 337 17.49 0.35 -1.15
N ALA A 338 17.59 -0.97 -1.28
CA ALA A 338 17.15 -1.67 -2.50
C ALA A 338 15.65 -1.52 -2.73
N VAL A 339 14.83 -1.54 -1.66
CA VAL A 339 13.37 -1.30 -1.74
C VAL A 339 13.07 0.15 -2.12
N LEU A 340 13.82 1.12 -1.58
CA LEU A 340 13.65 2.55 -1.85
C LEU A 340 14.13 2.97 -3.26
N ALA A 341 15.02 2.19 -3.88
CA ALA A 341 15.57 2.43 -5.21
C ALA A 341 15.14 1.37 -6.25
N ASN A 342 14.14 0.54 -5.94
CA ASN A 342 13.77 -0.60 -6.80
C ASN A 342 13.27 -0.19 -8.19
N THR A 343 12.84 1.07 -8.35
CA THR A 343 12.39 1.66 -9.60
C THR A 343 12.88 3.10 -9.69
N THR A 344 13.12 3.57 -10.93
CA THR A 344 13.50 4.97 -11.19
C THR A 344 12.47 5.94 -10.61
N THR A 345 11.17 5.62 -10.71
CA THR A 345 10.08 6.44 -10.17
C THR A 345 10.17 6.57 -8.65
N ARG A 346 10.31 5.46 -7.92
CA ARG A 346 10.42 5.48 -6.46
C ARG A 346 11.68 6.21 -6.00
N LEU A 347 12.79 6.06 -6.72
CA LEU A 347 14.02 6.79 -6.44
C LEU A 347 13.81 8.31 -6.57
N VAL A 348 13.20 8.77 -7.67
CA VAL A 348 12.92 10.20 -7.90
C VAL A 348 12.00 10.77 -6.82
N MET A 349 10.94 10.06 -6.46
CA MET A 349 9.99 10.52 -5.43
C MET A 349 10.66 10.63 -4.05
N ASN A 350 11.44 9.63 -3.66
CA ASN A 350 12.21 9.66 -2.41
C ASN A 350 13.18 10.85 -2.37
N PHE A 351 13.89 11.13 -3.46
CA PHE A 351 14.78 12.29 -3.54
C PHE A 351 14.03 13.62 -3.42
N LEU A 352 12.91 13.78 -4.12
CA LEU A 352 12.08 14.97 -4.03
C LEU A 352 11.58 15.16 -2.58
N HIS A 353 11.16 14.08 -1.92
CA HIS A 353 10.69 14.14 -0.55
C HIS A 353 11.80 14.57 0.42
N VAL A 354 13.02 14.04 0.26
CA VAL A 354 14.20 14.43 1.07
C VAL A 354 14.59 15.91 0.84
N ILE A 355 14.57 16.38 -0.41
CA ILE A 355 14.92 17.76 -0.77
C ILE A 355 14.04 18.78 -0.05
N PHE A 356 12.76 18.48 0.19
CA PHE A 356 11.84 19.38 0.89
C PHE A 356 11.78 19.14 2.40
N SER A 357 11.76 17.86 2.84
CA SER A 357 11.61 17.51 4.26
C SER A 357 12.81 17.91 5.12
N VAL A 358 14.05 17.68 4.66
CA VAL A 358 15.24 17.96 5.46
C VAL A 358 15.40 19.46 5.75
N PRO A 359 15.28 20.37 4.76
CA PRO A 359 15.26 21.81 5.04
C PRO A 359 14.09 22.24 5.92
N ALA A 360 12.90 21.65 5.73
CA ALA A 360 11.74 21.94 6.58
C ALA A 360 12.00 21.60 8.05
N LEU A 361 12.56 20.41 8.33
CA LEU A 361 12.94 19.97 9.66
C LEU A 361 14.04 20.85 10.28
N ALA A 362 15.06 21.22 9.49
CA ALA A 362 16.14 22.08 9.96
C ALA A 362 15.62 23.48 10.35
N LEU A 363 14.77 24.09 9.51
CA LEU A 363 14.19 25.40 9.79
C LEU A 363 13.15 25.36 10.91
N GLY A 364 12.35 24.30 11.01
CA GLY A 364 11.39 24.11 12.10
C GLY A 364 12.08 23.90 13.44
N THR A 365 13.16 23.11 13.48
CA THR A 365 14.00 22.95 14.67
C THR A 365 14.64 24.29 15.06
N TRP A 366 15.16 25.03 14.08
CA TRP A 366 15.70 26.37 14.31
C TRP A 366 14.64 27.30 14.90
N LEU A 367 13.42 27.31 14.33
CA LEU A 367 12.30 28.13 14.78
C LEU A 367 11.98 27.89 16.26
N VAL A 368 11.88 26.61 16.64
CA VAL A 368 11.68 26.18 18.03
C VAL A 368 12.86 26.59 18.92
N ALA A 369 14.09 26.45 18.44
CA ALA A 369 15.30 26.76 19.23
C ALA A 369 15.46 28.27 19.51
N ILE A 370 15.01 29.14 18.59
CA ILE A 370 15.06 30.60 18.80
C ILE A 370 13.86 31.13 19.59
N TRP A 371 12.88 30.27 19.91
CA TRP A 371 11.74 30.66 20.71
C TRP A 371 12.14 31.02 22.13
N ARG A 372 11.61 32.16 22.59
CA ARG A 372 11.74 32.63 23.97
C ARG A 372 10.36 33.08 24.44
N PRO A 373 9.81 32.49 25.51
CA PRO A 373 8.57 32.96 26.10
C PRO A 373 8.64 34.48 26.35
N ASP A 374 7.59 35.20 25.96
CA ASP A 374 7.42 36.64 26.17
C ASP A 374 8.46 37.56 25.46
N SER A 375 9.18 37.07 24.45
CA SER A 375 10.10 37.89 23.65
C SER A 375 9.37 38.77 22.62
N SER A 376 9.53 40.08 22.75
CA SER A 376 8.98 41.09 21.81
C SER A 376 9.69 41.11 20.45
N THR A 377 10.94 40.63 20.37
CA THR A 377 11.73 40.61 19.12
C THR A 377 11.52 39.34 18.31
N TYR A 378 10.91 38.31 18.92
CA TYR A 378 10.66 37.02 18.30
C TYR A 378 9.84 37.13 17.00
N PRO A 379 8.69 37.84 16.98
CA PRO A 379 7.84 37.91 15.80
C PRO A 379 8.55 38.40 14.54
N ALA A 380 9.41 39.42 14.68
CA ALA A 380 10.14 40.02 13.57
C ALA A 380 11.23 39.09 13.03
N LYS A 381 12.00 38.45 13.91
CA LYS A 381 13.14 37.58 13.54
C LYS A 381 12.67 36.24 12.95
N SER A 382 11.57 35.68 13.46
CA SER A 382 11.11 34.35 13.06
C SER A 382 10.10 34.34 11.91
N ARG A 383 9.58 35.49 11.46
CA ARG A 383 8.50 35.55 10.44
C ARG A 383 8.87 34.83 9.15
N ARG A 384 10.02 35.18 8.56
CA ARG A 384 10.46 34.58 7.28
C ARG A 384 10.77 33.10 7.45
N ILE A 385 11.39 32.72 8.56
CA ILE A 385 11.73 31.33 8.87
C ILE A 385 10.45 30.49 9.01
N ALA A 386 9.44 30.96 9.74
CA ALA A 386 8.17 30.28 9.91
C ALA A 386 7.43 30.09 8.56
N GLN A 387 7.42 31.13 7.71
CA GLN A 387 6.82 31.05 6.38
C GLN A 387 7.55 30.05 5.48
N LEU A 388 8.89 30.10 5.44
CA LEU A 388 9.70 29.16 4.65
C LEU A 388 9.54 27.73 5.15
N THR A 389 9.52 27.53 6.48
CA THR A 389 9.28 26.22 7.10
C THR A 389 7.94 25.66 6.63
N ALA A 390 6.86 26.44 6.73
CA ALA A 390 5.53 26.01 6.31
C ALA A 390 5.47 25.69 4.81
N VAL A 391 6.07 26.52 3.94
CA VAL A 391 6.11 26.26 2.49
C VAL A 391 6.84 24.97 2.17
N LEU A 392 8.03 24.75 2.73
CA LEU A 392 8.81 23.54 2.51
C LEU A 392 8.09 22.30 3.05
N TRP A 393 7.40 22.44 4.19
CA TRP A 393 6.57 21.36 4.74
C TRP A 393 5.42 20.97 3.83
N MET A 394 4.72 21.96 3.27
CA MET A 394 3.60 21.72 2.35
C MET A 394 4.08 21.11 1.02
N LEU A 395 5.26 21.52 0.53
CA LEU A 395 5.88 20.90 -0.64
C LEU A 395 6.30 19.45 -0.37
N SER A 396 6.91 19.19 0.80
CA SER A 396 7.23 17.82 1.24
C SER A 396 5.98 16.95 1.30
N TYR A 397 4.91 17.46 1.93
CA TYR A 397 3.63 16.76 2.01
C TYR A 397 3.04 16.50 0.63
N ALA A 398 3.03 17.48 -0.28
CA ALA A 398 2.53 17.28 -1.64
C ALA A 398 3.31 16.20 -2.40
N VAL A 399 4.63 16.14 -2.24
CA VAL A 399 5.46 15.08 -2.82
C VAL A 399 5.15 13.72 -2.19
N GLY A 400 5.04 13.63 -0.86
CA GLY A 400 4.66 12.39 -0.19
C GLY A 400 3.27 11.92 -0.60
N ALA A 401 2.35 12.86 -0.87
CA ALA A 401 1.04 12.54 -1.37
C ALA A 401 1.04 12.01 -2.80
N LEU A 402 1.84 12.61 -3.68
CA LEU A 402 2.03 12.13 -5.04
C LEU A 402 2.72 10.77 -5.08
N ASP A 403 3.73 10.55 -4.24
CA ASP A 403 4.43 9.27 -4.09
C ASP A 403 3.42 8.15 -3.73
N PHE A 404 2.56 8.40 -2.74
CA PHE A 404 1.49 7.48 -2.38
C PHE A 404 0.54 7.21 -3.55
N LEU A 405 0.04 8.25 -4.22
CA LEU A 405 -0.90 8.07 -5.33
C LEU A 405 -0.27 7.29 -6.49
N ILE A 406 0.99 7.54 -6.81
CA ILE A 406 1.67 6.91 -7.95
C ILE A 406 2.09 5.47 -7.63
N LEU A 407 2.56 5.20 -6.41
CA LEU A 407 3.14 3.90 -6.07
C LEU A 407 2.17 2.96 -5.36
N HIS A 408 1.11 3.48 -4.77
CA HIS A 408 0.20 2.73 -3.90
C HIS A 408 -1.27 2.85 -4.30
N THR A 409 -1.59 3.53 -5.41
CA THR A 409 -2.95 3.55 -5.97
C THR A 409 -2.93 3.28 -7.46
N THR A 410 -4.08 2.88 -8.01
CA THR A 410 -4.28 2.67 -9.44
C THR A 410 -4.55 3.96 -10.21
N LEU A 411 -4.51 5.12 -9.54
CA LEU A 411 -4.95 6.39 -10.14
C LEU A 411 -4.04 6.88 -11.28
N PHE A 412 -2.79 6.44 -11.32
CA PHE A 412 -1.79 6.79 -12.33
C PHE A 412 -1.17 5.55 -13.02
N GLY A 413 -1.76 4.37 -12.83
CA GLY A 413 -1.33 3.07 -13.36
C GLY A 413 -1.86 2.78 -14.75
#